data_AF-A0A934KDW6-F1
#
_entry.id   AF-A0A934KDW6-F1
#
_cell.length_a   1.000
_cell.length_b   1.000
_cell.length_c   1.000
_cell.angle_alpha   90.00
_cell.angle_beta   90.00
_cell.angle_gamma   90.00
#
_symmetry.space_group_name_H-M   'P 1'
#
loop_
_entity.id
_entity.type
_entity.pdbx_description
1 polymer ?
#
loop_
_entity_poly.entity_id
_entity_poly.type
_entity_poly.pdbx_seq_one_letter_code
_entity_poly.pdbx_strand_id
1 'polypeptide(L)'
;MTQVAPARSPINHWSPRRALALAVLSVAVAAASACGSASSTKRDTPPPDAAATDAPLGTLAADLGFRPDVNGFPFANYGNDVTNLTNLTPKEMQDIFGNVVCSDPAAPDCTLIPPAQTWMDKQNRSMSGGHCQGMSVTALLLFKKLINPSDYGADSVASLSLANNAALQARIAESFQYQYFPGVAAGTVEGTPVEVLTALTKALTDKTVTYGLGIFKADRTGGHEITPIAVEDKGNGVSAILVYDNNYPKAIRELDIDTNANTWTYVGSTNPAEAEGEYKGDASTKTLNIDPLEPGVAKQPCPFCAPPQQSAKRSPMGHTIATVASTTSYEDIYLAGDPNNHAHLLITDDKGRRLGYAGSTFVNEIPGARVDYPKLGKDFTEAEEPEYFVPTGTALTITVDGSPIKDSDSEEIGLIGPGDDLFVDVTIGGGHKDAFSVNSDRTNLTYKSGADEKPSIQFGSDRASSDFEFTVNPSALAGGSTVGLSLSDANLSIDASAVPGNDAYDIQMKRLDANGNDLVFKHSGLTVPGGGTAQLGYASWDHAGDSIPVTVQSGGQTTQDQLSDQR
;
A
#
# COMPACT_ATOMS: atom_id res chain seq x y z
N MET A 1 -0.89 -56.13 -0.77
CA MET A 1 0.20 -55.19 -1.13
C MET A 1 -0.04 -54.69 -2.54
N THR A 2 -0.64 -53.50 -2.69
CA THR A 2 -0.30 -52.50 -3.71
C THR A 2 -1.17 -51.27 -3.49
N GLN A 3 -0.52 -50.13 -3.27
CA GLN A 3 -1.11 -48.81 -3.06
C GLN A 3 -1.69 -48.28 -4.38
N VAL A 4 -2.83 -47.59 -4.29
CA VAL A 4 -3.37 -46.74 -5.35
C VAL A 4 -3.05 -45.29 -4.97
N ALA A 5 -2.27 -44.63 -5.82
CA ALA A 5 -1.97 -43.20 -5.71
C ALA A 5 -3.09 -42.37 -6.37
N PRO A 6 -3.47 -41.21 -5.83
CA PRO A 6 -4.42 -40.31 -6.49
C PRO A 6 -3.71 -39.42 -7.53
N ALA A 7 -4.40 -39.22 -8.65
CA ALA A 7 -3.96 -38.42 -9.79
C ALA A 7 -3.95 -36.91 -9.47
N ARG A 8 -2.92 -36.22 -9.95
CA ARG A 8 -2.77 -34.75 -9.92
C ARG A 8 -3.56 -34.13 -11.08
N SER A 9 -4.37 -33.12 -10.78
CA SER A 9 -4.98 -32.21 -11.77
C SER A 9 -3.94 -31.18 -12.26
N PRO A 10 -3.88 -30.85 -13.56
CA PRO A 10 -2.99 -29.83 -14.09
C PRO A 10 -3.63 -28.43 -13.99
N ILE A 11 -2.87 -27.49 -13.45
CA ILE A 11 -3.12 -26.04 -13.52
C ILE A 11 -2.75 -25.58 -14.92
N ASN A 12 -3.70 -25.01 -15.66
CA ASN A 12 -3.50 -24.49 -17.01
C ASN A 12 -3.49 -22.95 -16.96
N HIS A 13 -2.32 -22.35 -17.19
CA HIS A 13 -2.16 -20.91 -17.39
C HIS A 13 -2.60 -20.54 -18.81
N TRP A 14 -3.55 -19.60 -18.93
CA TRP A 14 -3.89 -18.96 -20.20
C TRP A 14 -2.83 -17.93 -20.56
N SER A 15 -2.32 -18.02 -21.79
CA SER A 15 -1.37 -17.09 -22.41
C SER A 15 -2.09 -16.24 -23.45
N PRO A 16 -1.83 -14.92 -23.55
CA PRO A 16 -2.45 -14.08 -24.57
C PRO A 16 -1.79 -14.31 -25.94
N ARG A 17 -2.63 -14.44 -26.96
CA ARG A 17 -2.25 -14.67 -28.36
C ARG A 17 -1.60 -13.40 -28.96
N ARG A 18 -0.44 -13.58 -29.58
CA ARG A 18 0.27 -12.57 -30.38
C ARG A 18 -0.54 -12.18 -31.63
N ALA A 19 -0.83 -10.90 -31.79
CA ALA A 19 -1.28 -10.32 -33.04
C ALA A 19 -0.09 -10.17 -34.01
N LEU A 20 -0.27 -10.66 -35.25
CA LEU A 20 0.68 -10.49 -36.36
C LEU A 20 0.64 -9.04 -36.86
N ALA A 21 1.78 -8.33 -36.79
CA ALA A 21 2.00 -7.10 -37.54
C ALA A 21 2.72 -7.43 -38.87
N LEU A 22 2.13 -6.99 -39.99
CA LEU A 22 2.72 -7.09 -41.33
C LEU A 22 4.01 -6.24 -41.42
N ALA A 23 5.09 -6.85 -41.89
CA ALA A 23 6.32 -6.16 -42.25
C ALA A 23 6.21 -5.55 -43.65
N VAL A 24 6.29 -4.22 -43.76
CA VAL A 24 6.55 -3.52 -45.02
C VAL A 24 8.05 -3.36 -45.19
N LEU A 25 8.57 -3.94 -46.26
CA LEU A 25 9.98 -3.89 -46.66
C LEU A 25 10.36 -2.46 -47.10
N SER A 26 11.41 -1.89 -46.54
CA SER A 26 12.03 -0.66 -47.05
C SER A 26 13.54 -0.74 -46.90
N VAL A 27 14.23 -0.40 -47.98
CA VAL A 27 15.64 -0.66 -48.29
C VAL A 27 16.60 0.09 -47.37
N ALA A 28 17.64 -0.62 -46.93
CA ALA A 28 18.76 -0.11 -46.17
C ALA A 28 19.65 0.84 -47.01
N VAL A 29 20.01 1.98 -46.44
CA VAL A 29 21.26 2.69 -46.75
C VAL A 29 22.09 2.71 -45.48
N ALA A 30 23.24 2.05 -45.54
CA ALA A 30 24.20 1.93 -44.46
C ALA A 30 24.98 3.25 -44.25
N ALA A 31 25.04 3.72 -43.01
CA ALA A 31 26.13 4.54 -42.53
C ALA A 31 26.56 3.98 -41.16
N ALA A 32 27.80 3.48 -41.13
CA ALA A 32 28.40 2.81 -40.00
C ALA A 32 28.68 3.78 -38.84
N SER A 33 28.37 3.36 -37.62
CA SER A 33 29.08 3.77 -36.41
C SER A 33 28.97 2.62 -35.41
N ALA A 34 30.08 1.93 -35.22
CA ALA A 34 30.23 0.83 -34.28
C ALA A 34 30.44 1.37 -32.86
N CYS A 35 29.70 0.83 -31.88
CA CYS A 35 30.29 0.32 -30.64
C CYS A 35 29.24 -0.41 -29.77
N GLY A 36 29.45 -1.72 -29.60
CA GLY A 36 29.22 -2.49 -28.37
C GLY A 36 27.87 -2.43 -27.66
N SER A 37 26.98 -3.36 -27.99
CA SER A 37 25.91 -3.79 -27.06
C SER A 37 26.53 -4.65 -25.95
N ALA A 38 26.64 -4.09 -24.75
CA ALA A 38 26.96 -4.86 -23.54
C ALA A 38 25.65 -5.26 -22.85
N SER A 39 25.39 -6.56 -22.84
CA SER A 39 24.40 -7.21 -21.99
C SER A 39 24.80 -7.01 -20.52
N SER A 40 24.01 -6.30 -19.72
CA SER A 40 24.26 -6.12 -18.30
C SER A 40 23.69 -7.28 -17.49
N THR A 41 24.50 -8.32 -17.29
CA THR A 41 24.36 -9.21 -16.13
C THR A 41 24.90 -8.49 -14.90
N LYS A 42 24.04 -7.83 -14.13
CA LYS A 42 24.35 -7.41 -12.75
C LYS A 42 23.71 -8.40 -11.78
N ARG A 43 24.50 -9.38 -11.35
CA ARG A 43 24.34 -10.11 -10.09
C ARG A 43 25.73 -10.26 -9.49
N ASP A 44 25.83 -10.02 -8.19
CA ASP A 44 26.96 -10.30 -7.29
C ASP A 44 28.15 -9.32 -7.29
N THR A 45 27.91 -8.02 -7.07
CA THR A 45 28.95 -7.13 -6.49
C THR A 45 28.48 -6.62 -5.13
N PRO A 46 29.28 -6.75 -4.05
CA PRO A 46 29.00 -6.08 -2.79
C PRO A 46 28.91 -4.57 -3.02
N PRO A 47 28.10 -3.83 -2.23
CA PRO A 47 28.11 -2.38 -2.29
C PRO A 47 29.54 -1.86 -2.06
N PRO A 48 29.92 -0.73 -2.67
CA PRO A 48 31.21 -0.11 -2.39
C PRO A 48 31.33 0.14 -0.88
N ASP A 49 32.50 -0.17 -0.30
CA ASP A 49 32.84 0.14 1.08
C ASP A 49 32.72 1.66 1.30
N ALA A 50 31.53 2.13 1.67
CA ALA A 50 31.38 3.42 2.31
C ALA A 50 32.08 3.29 3.66
N ALA A 51 33.12 4.10 3.87
CA ALA A 51 34.02 3.98 5.00
C ALA A 51 33.24 3.85 6.32
N ALA A 52 33.19 2.64 6.87
CA ALA A 52 32.75 2.42 8.23
C ALA A 52 33.72 3.20 9.13
N THR A 53 33.21 4.21 9.83
CA THR A 53 34.01 4.94 10.80
C THR A 53 34.15 4.07 12.05
N ASP A 54 35.23 3.29 12.10
CA ASP A 54 35.83 2.79 13.36
C ASP A 54 36.48 3.93 14.18
N ALA A 55 36.24 5.19 13.78
CA ALA A 55 36.74 6.36 14.48
C ALA A 55 36.16 6.38 15.91
N PRO A 56 36.97 6.70 16.93
CA PRO A 56 36.43 6.88 18.27
C PRO A 56 35.37 7.96 18.20
N LEU A 57 34.13 7.58 18.56
CA LEU A 57 33.01 8.51 18.70
C LEU A 57 33.48 9.69 19.55
N GLY A 58 33.14 10.92 19.14
CA GLY A 58 33.49 12.10 19.91
C GLY A 58 32.76 12.16 21.25
N THR A 59 32.62 13.34 21.83
CA THR A 59 31.89 13.46 23.10
C THR A 59 30.39 13.26 22.84
N LEU A 60 29.88 12.09 23.24
CA LEU A 60 28.46 11.76 23.10
C LEU A 60 27.61 12.56 24.09
N ALA A 61 26.61 13.27 23.57
CA ALA A 61 25.57 13.93 24.34
C ALA A 61 24.52 12.93 24.86
N ALA A 62 24.23 11.89 24.08
CA ALA A 62 23.34 10.79 24.47
C ALA A 62 23.67 9.51 23.70
N ASP A 63 23.39 8.33 24.29
CA ASP A 63 23.68 7.02 23.68
C ASP A 63 22.64 5.98 24.09
N LEU A 64 21.95 5.39 23.10
CA LEU A 64 20.97 4.33 23.31
C LEU A 64 21.63 3.05 23.84
N GLY A 65 22.87 2.78 23.42
CA GLY A 65 23.58 1.52 23.63
C GLY A 65 23.39 0.52 22.48
N PHE A 66 22.68 0.90 21.42
CA PHE A 66 22.58 0.11 20.19
C PHE A 66 23.90 0.19 19.42
N ARG A 67 24.38 -0.94 18.90
CA ARG A 67 25.60 -1.04 18.10
C ARG A 67 25.30 -1.78 16.79
N PRO A 68 25.55 -1.16 15.60
CA PRO A 68 25.18 -1.76 14.31
C PRO A 68 25.74 -3.16 14.05
N ASP A 69 26.96 -3.44 14.50
CA ASP A 69 27.65 -4.73 14.31
C ASP A 69 27.09 -5.86 15.19
N VAL A 70 26.41 -5.52 16.28
CA VAL A 70 25.81 -6.47 17.24
C VAL A 70 24.30 -6.55 17.11
N ASN A 71 23.65 -5.39 16.95
CA ASN A 71 22.20 -5.20 17.03
C ASN A 71 21.55 -4.93 15.66
N GLY A 72 22.33 -4.61 14.63
CA GLY A 72 21.86 -4.44 13.26
C GLY A 72 21.82 -5.76 12.50
N PHE A 73 21.03 -5.82 11.43
CA PHE A 73 21.02 -6.95 10.52
C PHE A 73 22.35 -7.03 9.73
N PRO A 74 22.84 -8.25 9.42
CA PRO A 74 24.06 -8.42 8.63
C PRO A 74 23.82 -8.32 7.12
N PHE A 75 22.58 -8.07 6.70
CA PHE A 75 22.16 -7.86 5.32
C PHE A 75 21.49 -6.50 5.22
N ALA A 76 21.48 -5.97 4.00
CA ALA A 76 20.97 -4.64 3.74
C ALA A 76 19.48 -4.66 3.36
N ASN A 77 18.87 -3.47 3.32
CA ASN A 77 17.51 -3.26 2.81
C ASN A 77 17.29 -3.86 1.42
N TYR A 78 16.03 -4.16 1.13
CA TYR A 78 15.62 -4.86 -0.06
C TYR A 78 14.20 -4.47 -0.47
N GLY A 79 13.88 -4.60 -1.75
CA GLY A 79 12.53 -4.49 -2.28
C GLY A 79 11.91 -5.85 -2.59
N ASN A 80 10.80 -5.82 -3.33
CA ASN A 80 10.08 -7.03 -3.76
C ASN A 80 10.79 -7.80 -4.90
N ASP A 81 11.95 -7.34 -5.35
CA ASP A 81 12.79 -7.99 -6.36
C ASP A 81 13.56 -9.20 -5.79
N VAL A 82 13.60 -9.37 -4.46
CA VAL A 82 14.16 -10.56 -3.80
C VAL A 82 13.36 -11.82 -4.14
N THR A 83 14.06 -12.86 -4.58
CA THR A 83 13.43 -14.14 -4.95
C THR A 83 12.89 -14.88 -3.72
N ASN A 84 11.67 -15.42 -3.84
CA ASN A 84 10.96 -16.14 -2.77
C ASN A 84 10.78 -15.29 -1.50
N LEU A 85 10.56 -13.98 -1.65
CA LEU A 85 10.25 -13.10 -0.53
C LEU A 85 8.84 -13.38 0.01
N THR A 86 8.70 -13.36 1.33
CA THR A 86 7.42 -13.42 2.06
C THR A 86 7.18 -12.08 2.74
N ASN A 87 6.18 -11.32 2.29
CA ASN A 87 5.76 -10.09 2.96
C ASN A 87 4.67 -10.41 4.00
N LEU A 88 3.66 -9.55 4.18
CA LEU A 88 2.53 -9.84 5.06
C LEU A 88 1.77 -11.06 4.56
N THR A 89 1.37 -11.91 5.50
CA THR A 89 0.43 -12.99 5.29
C THR A 89 -0.80 -12.80 6.19
N PRO A 90 -1.87 -13.62 6.06
CA PRO A 90 -2.99 -13.58 6.99
C PRO A 90 -2.59 -13.70 8.46
N LYS A 91 -1.46 -14.36 8.75
CA LYS A 91 -0.92 -14.45 10.11
C LYS A 91 -0.50 -13.07 10.63
N GLU A 92 0.29 -12.31 9.88
CA GLU A 92 0.74 -10.97 10.31
C GLU A 92 -0.45 -10.01 10.41
N MET A 93 -1.47 -10.15 9.55
CA MET A 93 -2.73 -9.41 9.68
C MET A 93 -3.44 -9.70 11.02
N GLN A 94 -3.46 -10.96 11.47
CA GLN A 94 -3.98 -11.33 12.79
C GLN A 94 -3.09 -10.82 13.93
N ASP A 95 -1.78 -10.79 13.76
CA ASP A 95 -0.86 -10.27 14.77
C ASP A 95 -1.07 -8.75 14.98
N ILE A 96 -1.24 -8.00 13.88
CA ILE A 96 -1.50 -6.55 13.91
C ILE A 96 -2.90 -6.25 14.46
N PHE A 97 -3.95 -6.82 13.88
CA PHE A 97 -5.34 -6.38 14.14
C PHE A 97 -6.16 -7.35 15.00
N GLY A 98 -5.69 -8.60 15.18
CA GLY A 98 -6.46 -9.69 15.81
C GLY A 98 -7.40 -10.41 14.83
N ASN A 99 -8.11 -11.42 15.33
CA ASN A 99 -8.99 -12.30 14.52
C ASN A 99 -10.17 -11.59 13.84
N VAL A 100 -10.37 -10.29 14.08
CA VAL A 100 -11.40 -9.48 13.44
C VAL A 100 -11.20 -9.38 11.92
N VAL A 101 -9.98 -9.60 11.44
CA VAL A 101 -9.64 -9.64 10.00
C VAL A 101 -10.02 -10.95 9.31
N CYS A 102 -10.41 -11.97 10.07
CA CYS A 102 -10.80 -13.26 9.52
C CYS A 102 -12.32 -13.30 9.30
N SER A 103 -12.76 -13.89 8.19
CA SER A 103 -14.18 -14.09 7.90
C SER A 103 -14.88 -14.96 8.96
N ASP A 104 -14.19 -15.99 9.47
CA ASP A 104 -14.56 -16.70 10.70
C ASP A 104 -13.47 -16.52 11.78
N PRO A 105 -13.69 -15.66 12.79
CA PRO A 105 -12.75 -15.45 13.89
C PRO A 105 -12.46 -16.68 14.76
N ALA A 106 -13.28 -17.73 14.67
CA ALA A 106 -13.14 -18.98 15.42
C ALA A 106 -12.48 -20.12 14.61
N ALA A 107 -12.27 -19.93 13.30
CA ALA A 107 -11.63 -20.93 12.45
C ALA A 107 -10.14 -21.11 12.83
N PRO A 108 -9.59 -22.32 12.66
CA PRO A 108 -8.17 -22.57 12.92
C PRO A 108 -7.25 -21.86 11.92
N ASP A 109 -7.71 -21.70 10.68
CA ASP A 109 -7.03 -20.98 9.61
C ASP A 109 -7.77 -19.67 9.32
N CYS A 110 -7.05 -18.57 9.12
CA CYS A 110 -7.65 -17.26 8.84
C CYS A 110 -7.79 -17.03 7.34
N THR A 111 -9.01 -17.20 6.83
CA THR A 111 -9.39 -16.59 5.55
C THR A 111 -9.71 -15.13 5.81
N LEU A 112 -8.98 -14.21 5.17
CA LEU A 112 -9.18 -12.77 5.37
C LEU A 112 -10.54 -12.31 4.82
N ILE A 113 -11.17 -11.35 5.51
CA ILE A 113 -12.28 -10.58 4.92
C ILE A 113 -11.75 -9.75 3.74
N PRO A 114 -12.57 -9.42 2.72
CA PRO A 114 -12.11 -8.72 1.52
C PRO A 114 -11.37 -7.41 1.82
N PRO A 115 -11.86 -6.50 2.69
CA PRO A 115 -11.11 -5.28 3.00
C PRO A 115 -9.74 -5.53 3.64
N ALA A 116 -9.59 -6.62 4.39
CA ALA A 116 -8.31 -7.02 4.98
C ALA A 116 -7.34 -7.58 3.94
N GLN A 117 -7.84 -8.37 2.99
CA GLN A 117 -7.05 -8.88 1.88
C GLN A 117 -6.56 -7.73 0.99
N THR A 118 -7.45 -6.81 0.61
CA THR A 118 -7.12 -5.61 -0.18
C THR A 118 -6.08 -4.75 0.54
N TRP A 119 -6.26 -4.49 1.84
CA TRP A 119 -5.28 -3.74 2.62
C TRP A 119 -3.92 -4.46 2.66
N MET A 120 -3.89 -5.77 2.89
CA MET A 120 -2.65 -6.55 2.89
C MET A 120 -1.93 -6.49 1.55
N ASP A 121 -2.65 -6.64 0.44
CA ASP A 121 -2.09 -6.62 -0.91
C ASP A 121 -1.54 -5.25 -1.28
N LYS A 122 -2.26 -4.17 -0.94
CA LYS A 122 -1.79 -2.78 -1.05
C LYS A 122 -0.47 -2.60 -0.32
N GLN A 123 -0.41 -2.97 0.97
CA GLN A 123 0.80 -2.79 1.76
C GLN A 123 1.96 -3.65 1.24
N ASN A 124 1.68 -4.89 0.82
CA ASN A 124 2.67 -5.77 0.20
C ASN A 124 3.25 -5.21 -1.10
N ARG A 125 2.43 -4.53 -1.92
CA ARG A 125 2.88 -3.85 -3.13
C ARG A 125 3.78 -2.65 -2.80
N SER A 126 3.40 -1.84 -1.81
CA SER A 126 4.16 -0.65 -1.40
C SER A 126 5.61 -0.97 -0.99
N MET A 127 5.82 -2.11 -0.34
CA MET A 127 7.16 -2.58 0.07
C MET A 127 8.09 -2.90 -1.12
N SER A 128 7.62 -2.80 -2.36
CA SER A 128 8.51 -2.81 -3.52
C SER A 128 9.57 -1.70 -3.42
N GLY A 129 9.19 -0.52 -2.89
CA GLY A 129 10.05 0.63 -2.66
C GLY A 129 11.11 0.45 -1.56
N GLY A 130 11.08 -0.67 -0.84
CA GLY A 130 12.03 -0.99 0.23
C GLY A 130 11.35 -1.37 1.55
N HIS A 131 12.12 -2.03 2.43
CA HIS A 131 11.69 -2.47 3.76
C HIS A 131 12.38 -1.68 4.90
N CYS A 132 12.94 -0.49 4.62
CA CYS A 132 13.77 0.25 5.59
C CYS A 132 13.04 0.51 6.92
N GLN A 133 11.77 0.91 6.87
CA GLN A 133 10.92 1.05 8.06
C GLN A 133 10.86 -0.26 8.86
N GLY A 134 10.55 -1.36 8.17
CA GLY A 134 10.45 -2.68 8.77
C GLY A 134 11.75 -3.15 9.40
N MET A 135 12.88 -2.89 8.75
CA MET A 135 14.21 -3.26 9.26
C MET A 135 14.60 -2.43 10.48
N SER A 136 14.41 -1.11 10.45
CA SER A 136 14.68 -0.22 11.58
C SER A 136 13.87 -0.64 12.81
N VAL A 137 12.55 -0.82 12.63
CA VAL A 137 11.64 -1.21 13.71
C VAL A 137 11.96 -2.61 14.23
N THR A 138 12.21 -3.59 13.36
CA THR A 138 12.54 -4.96 13.80
C THR A 138 13.86 -5.00 14.58
N ALA A 139 14.88 -4.25 14.15
CA ALA A 139 16.15 -4.15 14.87
C ALA A 139 15.96 -3.54 16.26
N LEU A 140 15.13 -2.49 16.38
CA LEU A 140 14.78 -1.89 17.67
C LEU A 140 14.01 -2.84 18.59
N LEU A 141 13.06 -3.61 18.06
CA LEU A 141 12.32 -4.61 18.83
C LEU A 141 13.24 -5.72 19.38
N LEU A 142 14.18 -6.20 18.56
CA LEU A 142 15.21 -7.18 18.97
C LEU A 142 16.14 -6.59 20.02
N PHE A 143 16.59 -5.34 19.84
CA PHE A 143 17.43 -4.62 20.81
C PHE A 143 16.74 -4.45 22.17
N LYS A 144 15.45 -4.12 22.13
CA LYS A 144 14.59 -4.00 23.33
C LYS A 144 14.17 -5.36 23.91
N LYS A 145 14.52 -6.48 23.26
CA LYS A 145 14.15 -7.85 23.64
C LYS A 145 12.63 -8.06 23.71
N LEU A 146 11.89 -7.36 22.86
CA LEU A 146 10.45 -7.55 22.70
C LEU A 146 10.14 -8.75 21.80
N ILE A 147 11.11 -9.13 20.95
CA ILE A 147 11.14 -10.35 20.14
C ILE A 147 12.55 -10.96 20.25
N ASN A 148 12.71 -12.25 19.92
CA ASN A 148 13.99 -12.95 20.07
C ASN A 148 14.57 -13.38 18.71
N PRO A 149 15.90 -13.28 18.48
CA PRO A 149 16.53 -13.81 17.28
C PRO A 149 16.26 -15.30 17.02
N SER A 150 16.06 -16.08 18.10
CA SER A 150 15.80 -17.52 18.02
C SER A 150 14.48 -17.86 17.33
N ASP A 151 13.51 -16.95 17.37
CA ASP A 151 12.22 -17.09 16.69
C ASP A 151 12.40 -17.08 15.16
N TYR A 152 13.56 -16.59 14.70
CA TYR A 152 13.97 -16.45 13.31
C TYR A 152 15.21 -17.29 12.97
N GLY A 153 15.56 -18.26 13.83
CA GLY A 153 16.57 -19.28 13.53
C GLY A 153 18.03 -18.90 13.82
N ALA A 154 18.30 -17.88 14.63
CA ALA A 154 19.68 -17.54 15.05
C ALA A 154 19.78 -17.18 16.54
N ASP A 155 20.98 -17.28 17.12
CA ASP A 155 21.21 -16.92 18.53
C ASP A 155 21.42 -15.40 18.75
N SER A 156 21.65 -14.65 17.68
CA SER A 156 21.91 -13.20 17.73
C SER A 156 21.43 -12.50 16.45
N VAL A 157 21.17 -11.19 16.53
CA VAL A 157 20.71 -10.39 15.38
C VAL A 157 21.75 -10.40 14.25
N ALA A 158 23.03 -10.23 14.59
CA ALA A 158 24.13 -10.26 13.64
C ALA A 158 24.32 -11.61 12.91
N SER A 159 23.65 -12.68 13.35
CA SER A 159 23.67 -14.01 12.73
C SER A 159 22.40 -14.34 11.94
N LEU A 160 21.43 -13.43 11.86
CA LEU A 160 20.20 -13.65 11.10
C LEU A 160 20.46 -13.63 9.59
N SER A 161 19.81 -14.53 8.87
CA SER A 161 19.81 -14.57 7.41
C SER A 161 18.45 -14.16 6.87
N LEU A 162 18.44 -13.28 5.85
CA LEU A 162 17.24 -12.95 5.08
C LEU A 162 16.81 -14.11 4.18
N ALA A 163 17.78 -14.73 3.49
CA ALA A 163 17.51 -15.79 2.53
C ALA A 163 16.90 -17.02 3.22
N ASN A 164 15.83 -17.55 2.64
CA ASN A 164 15.07 -18.71 3.13
C ASN A 164 14.52 -18.56 4.55
N ASN A 165 14.24 -17.32 4.99
CA ASN A 165 13.73 -17.04 6.33
C ASN A 165 12.38 -16.33 6.28
N ALA A 166 11.34 -17.05 5.83
CA ALA A 166 10.00 -16.49 5.66
C ALA A 166 9.45 -15.84 6.94
N ALA A 167 9.76 -16.41 8.11
CA ALA A 167 9.34 -15.84 9.40
C ALA A 167 9.97 -14.46 9.66
N LEU A 168 11.26 -14.28 9.36
CA LEU A 168 11.92 -12.99 9.50
C LEU A 168 11.42 -11.98 8.46
N GLN A 169 11.24 -12.41 7.21
CA GLN A 169 10.75 -11.57 6.13
C GLN A 169 9.35 -11.04 6.45
N ALA A 170 8.44 -11.91 6.89
CA ALA A 170 7.10 -11.54 7.30
C ALA A 170 7.09 -10.62 8.53
N ARG A 171 8.00 -10.83 9.50
CA ARG A 171 8.15 -9.91 10.65
C ARG A 171 8.61 -8.52 10.23
N ILE A 172 9.56 -8.43 9.30
CA ILE A 172 10.03 -7.16 8.76
C ILE A 172 8.88 -6.45 8.03
N ALA A 173 8.08 -7.19 7.26
CA ALA A 173 6.87 -6.68 6.61
C ALA A 173 5.79 -6.21 7.60
N GLU A 174 5.59 -6.91 8.72
CA GLU A 174 4.71 -6.49 9.82
C GLU A 174 5.22 -5.19 10.45
N SER A 175 6.52 -5.11 10.70
CA SER A 175 7.16 -3.95 11.32
C SER A 175 7.18 -2.73 10.40
N PHE A 176 7.15 -2.93 9.08
CA PHE A 176 6.99 -1.86 8.09
C PHE A 176 5.70 -1.08 8.28
N GLN A 177 4.64 -1.73 8.79
CA GLN A 177 3.32 -1.13 8.96
C GLN A 177 3.29 -0.09 10.09
N TYR A 178 4.33 -0.02 10.94
CA TYR A 178 4.39 0.93 12.06
C TYR A 178 4.24 2.38 11.59
N GLN A 179 4.67 2.72 10.37
CA GLN A 179 4.54 4.07 9.82
C GLN A 179 3.08 4.49 9.58
N TYR A 180 2.15 3.53 9.45
CA TYR A 180 0.72 3.80 9.20
C TYR A 180 -0.13 3.71 10.47
N PHE A 181 0.43 3.26 11.59
CA PHE A 181 -0.35 3.04 12.81
C PHE A 181 -0.76 4.35 13.47
N PRO A 182 -2.06 4.54 13.80
CA PRO A 182 -2.53 5.80 14.40
C PRO A 182 -1.83 6.16 15.71
N GLY A 183 -1.49 5.16 16.54
CA GLY A 183 -0.78 5.38 17.79
C GLY A 183 0.67 5.86 17.59
N VAL A 184 1.33 5.38 16.54
CA VAL A 184 2.68 5.83 16.17
C VAL A 184 2.59 7.25 15.64
N ALA A 185 1.71 7.50 14.66
CA ALA A 185 1.46 8.81 14.08
C ALA A 185 1.12 9.89 15.12
N ALA A 186 0.27 9.57 16.10
CA ALA A 186 -0.09 10.50 17.17
C ALA A 186 1.08 10.82 18.12
N GLY A 187 2.08 9.96 18.20
CA GLY A 187 3.29 10.15 18.99
C GLY A 187 4.51 10.60 18.19
N THR A 188 4.42 10.68 16.86
CA THR A 188 5.46 11.18 15.97
C THR A 188 5.82 12.61 16.35
N VAL A 189 7.12 12.88 16.46
CA VAL A 189 7.63 14.25 16.61
C VAL A 189 8.09 14.72 15.24
N GLU A 190 7.30 15.62 14.66
CA GLU A 190 7.63 16.35 13.43
C GLU A 190 7.88 17.83 13.77
N GLY A 191 8.93 18.42 13.23
CA GLY A 191 9.31 19.79 13.56
C GLY A 191 10.53 20.28 12.80
N THR A 192 11.15 21.36 13.29
CA THR A 192 12.43 21.81 12.75
C THR A 192 13.56 20.86 13.15
N PRO A 193 14.70 20.86 12.45
CA PRO A 193 15.85 20.01 12.80
C PRO A 193 16.27 20.09 14.27
N VAL A 194 16.30 21.29 14.86
CA VAL A 194 16.64 21.49 16.29
C VAL A 194 15.59 20.90 17.24
N GLU A 195 14.29 20.97 16.90
CA GLU A 195 13.21 20.42 17.73
C GLU A 195 13.29 18.89 17.77
N VAL A 196 13.51 18.27 16.61
CA VAL A 196 13.70 16.81 16.49
C VAL A 196 14.96 16.37 17.21
N LEU A 197 16.09 17.05 17.02
CA LEU A 197 17.35 16.77 17.73
C LEU A 197 17.17 16.84 19.25
N THR A 198 16.47 17.85 19.74
CA THR A 198 16.23 18.05 21.18
C THR A 198 15.39 16.92 21.76
N ALA A 199 14.28 16.57 21.08
CA ALA A 199 13.41 15.47 21.49
C ALA A 199 14.15 14.12 21.47
N LEU A 200 14.91 13.85 20.41
CA LEU A 200 15.70 12.63 20.27
C LEU A 200 16.79 12.53 21.35
N THR A 201 17.56 13.60 21.58
CA THR A 201 18.61 13.63 22.61
C THR A 201 18.03 13.29 23.97
N LYS A 202 16.90 13.90 24.33
CA LYS A 202 16.19 13.60 25.58
C LYS A 202 15.78 12.13 25.65
N ALA A 203 15.20 11.58 24.59
CA ALA A 203 14.76 10.19 24.56
C ALA A 203 15.93 9.20 24.70
N LEU A 204 17.07 9.48 24.06
CA LEU A 204 18.29 8.68 24.15
C LEU A 204 18.95 8.75 25.54
N THR A 205 18.87 9.90 26.21
CA THR A 205 19.33 10.05 27.60
C THR A 205 18.45 9.29 28.57
N ASP A 206 17.12 9.47 28.48
CA ASP A 206 16.16 8.90 29.42
C ASP A 206 15.89 7.40 29.16
N LYS A 207 16.07 6.94 27.92
CA LYS A 207 15.84 5.56 27.43
C LYS A 207 14.42 5.04 27.66
N THR A 208 13.46 5.93 27.83
CA THR A 208 12.06 5.60 28.11
C THR A 208 11.23 5.38 26.85
N VAL A 209 11.54 6.10 25.77
CA VAL A 209 10.89 5.99 24.46
C VAL A 209 11.97 5.72 23.44
N THR A 210 11.74 4.72 22.60
CA THR A 210 12.66 4.31 21.55
C THR A 210 12.13 4.84 20.23
N TYR A 211 12.96 5.58 19.50
CA TYR A 211 12.54 6.23 18.26
C TYR A 211 13.23 5.60 17.06
N GLY A 212 12.48 5.47 15.97
CA GLY A 212 13.05 5.46 14.62
C GLY A 212 13.19 6.90 14.09
N LEU A 213 14.03 7.11 13.07
CA LEU A 213 14.31 8.42 12.47
C LEU A 213 13.96 8.37 10.98
N GLY A 214 12.92 9.10 10.62
CA GLY A 214 12.53 9.28 9.23
C GLY A 214 13.18 10.51 8.62
N ILE A 215 13.73 10.31 7.43
CA ILE A 215 14.31 11.37 6.60
C ILE A 215 13.55 11.42 5.27
N PHE A 216 13.30 12.63 4.77
CA PHE A 216 12.61 12.82 3.49
C PHE A 216 13.39 13.77 2.60
N LYS A 217 13.25 13.60 1.28
CA LYS A 217 13.67 14.62 0.31
C LYS A 217 12.95 15.93 0.61
N ALA A 218 13.56 17.06 0.24
CA ALA A 218 13.01 18.39 0.50
C ALA A 218 11.60 18.60 -0.09
N ASP A 219 11.28 17.90 -1.18
CA ASP A 219 10.00 17.88 -1.90
C ASP A 219 9.07 16.73 -1.48
N ARG A 220 9.49 15.89 -0.51
CA ARG A 220 8.78 14.70 0.00
C ARG A 220 8.51 13.59 -1.01
N THR A 221 9.13 13.62 -2.19
CA THR A 221 8.89 12.57 -3.20
C THR A 221 9.56 11.23 -2.86
N GLY A 222 10.34 11.18 -1.77
CA GLY A 222 10.97 9.96 -1.29
C GLY A 222 11.45 10.12 0.14
N GLY A 223 11.55 9.00 0.85
CA GLY A 223 11.95 8.96 2.23
C GLY A 223 12.69 7.68 2.60
N HIS A 224 13.28 7.68 3.78
CA HIS A 224 14.01 6.55 4.33
C HIS A 224 13.83 6.51 5.83
N GLU A 225 13.82 5.30 6.39
CA GLU A 225 13.84 5.10 7.83
C GLU A 225 15.20 4.54 8.25
N ILE A 226 15.85 5.23 9.18
CA ILE A 226 17.11 4.85 9.81
C ILE A 226 16.96 4.81 11.33
N THR A 227 17.81 4.06 12.01
CA THR A 227 17.72 3.90 13.46
C THR A 227 18.70 4.86 14.16
N PRO A 228 18.23 5.86 14.93
CA PRO A 228 19.11 6.74 15.69
C PRO A 228 19.68 5.98 16.91
N ILE A 229 21.00 5.99 17.06
CA ILE A 229 21.70 5.21 18.10
C ILE A 229 22.37 6.09 19.15
N ALA A 230 22.80 7.30 18.78
CA ALA A 230 23.45 8.25 19.68
C ALA A 230 23.42 9.67 19.09
N VAL A 231 23.73 10.67 19.93
CA VAL A 231 23.95 12.06 19.50
C VAL A 231 25.34 12.47 19.95
N GLU A 232 26.12 13.00 19.02
CA GLU A 232 27.44 13.59 19.25
C GLU A 232 27.36 15.12 19.15
N ASP A 233 27.96 15.81 20.11
CA ASP A 233 28.20 17.25 20.00
C ASP A 233 29.56 17.49 19.31
N LYS A 234 29.51 17.98 18.07
CA LYS A 234 30.69 18.30 17.26
C LYS A 234 31.25 19.70 17.57
N GLY A 235 30.60 20.45 18.47
CA GLY A 235 30.94 21.82 18.82
C GLY A 235 30.51 22.84 17.76
N ASN A 236 30.67 24.13 18.10
CA ASN A 236 30.33 25.27 17.22
C ASN A 236 28.87 25.29 16.71
N GLY A 237 27.95 24.66 17.44
CA GLY A 237 26.54 24.54 17.05
C GLY A 237 26.28 23.48 15.99
N VAL A 238 27.20 22.54 15.77
CA VAL A 238 26.97 21.35 14.95
C VAL A 238 26.80 20.13 15.86
N SER A 239 25.77 19.33 15.60
CA SER A 239 25.56 18.03 16.24
C SER A 239 25.43 16.95 15.18
N ALA A 240 25.86 15.73 15.47
CA ALA A 240 25.60 14.57 14.63
C ALA A 240 24.65 13.61 15.33
N ILE A 241 23.60 13.20 14.63
CA ILE A 241 22.83 12.02 14.99
C ILE A 241 23.58 10.82 14.39
N LEU A 242 24.10 9.97 15.25
CA LEU A 242 24.70 8.71 14.85
C LEU A 242 23.57 7.71 14.59
N VAL A 243 23.64 7.00 13.46
CA VAL A 243 22.58 6.11 13.00
C VAL A 243 23.11 4.74 12.59
N TYR A 244 22.28 3.72 12.80
CA TYR A 244 22.31 2.49 12.03
C TYR A 244 21.43 2.70 10.79
N ASP A 245 22.05 2.78 9.63
CA ASP A 245 21.36 2.77 8.35
C ASP A 245 21.29 1.34 7.82
N ASN A 246 20.07 0.83 7.64
CA ASN A 246 19.82 -0.53 7.16
C ASN A 246 20.28 -0.75 5.69
N ASN A 247 20.70 0.29 4.97
CA ASN A 247 21.40 0.16 3.69
C ASN A 247 22.91 -0.09 3.82
N TYR A 248 23.49 0.15 4.99
CA TYR A 248 24.92 0.00 5.29
C TYR A 248 25.13 -0.87 6.53
N PRO A 249 24.92 -2.20 6.43
CA PRO A 249 25.07 -3.13 7.55
C PRO A 249 26.39 -2.95 8.30
N LYS A 250 26.34 -3.06 9.63
CA LYS A 250 27.49 -2.98 10.56
C LYS A 250 28.19 -1.63 10.65
N ALA A 251 27.81 -0.64 9.85
CA ALA A 251 28.41 0.69 9.89
C ALA A 251 27.64 1.64 10.82
N ILE A 252 28.37 2.52 11.50
CA ILE A 252 27.82 3.75 12.08
C ILE A 252 27.88 4.82 10.99
N ARG A 253 26.78 5.54 10.79
CA ARG A 253 26.68 6.69 9.87
C ARG A 253 26.29 7.94 10.65
N GLU A 254 26.48 9.10 10.04
CA GLU A 254 26.25 10.39 10.70
C GLU A 254 25.30 11.26 9.87
N LEU A 255 24.25 11.76 10.51
CA LEU A 255 23.40 12.83 10.01
C LEU A 255 23.76 14.12 10.75
N ASP A 256 24.21 15.13 10.01
CA ASP A 256 24.66 16.40 10.57
C ASP A 256 23.50 17.37 10.72
N ILE A 257 23.45 18.06 11.87
CA ILE A 257 22.50 19.13 12.18
C ILE A 257 23.29 20.38 12.56
N ASP A 258 23.10 21.45 11.79
CA ASP A 258 23.55 22.79 12.17
C ASP A 258 22.43 23.45 12.98
N THR A 259 22.66 23.60 14.28
CA THR A 259 21.71 24.19 15.22
C THR A 259 21.63 25.72 15.13
N ASN A 260 22.63 26.38 14.55
CA ASN A 260 22.60 27.82 14.31
C ASN A 260 21.74 28.15 13.09
N ALA A 261 21.91 27.38 12.01
CA ALA A 261 21.15 27.52 10.77
C ALA A 261 19.79 26.81 10.80
N ASN A 262 19.61 25.88 11.76
CA ASN A 262 18.45 24.98 11.86
C ASN A 262 18.25 24.17 10.56
N THR A 263 19.35 23.58 10.09
CA THR A 263 19.44 22.76 8.86
C THR A 263 20.00 21.39 9.17
N TRP A 264 19.73 20.41 8.31
CA TRP A 264 20.31 19.09 8.40
C TRP A 264 20.72 18.54 7.03
N THR A 265 21.69 17.63 7.04
CA THR A 265 22.17 16.93 5.85
C THR A 265 22.53 15.48 6.18
N TYR A 266 22.22 14.58 5.27
CA TYR A 266 22.63 13.18 5.32
C TYR A 266 22.98 12.70 3.91
N VAL A 267 24.11 12.01 3.77
CA VAL A 267 24.48 11.33 2.52
C VAL A 267 24.25 9.84 2.72
N GLY A 268 23.41 9.27 1.88
CA GLY A 268 23.09 7.85 1.93
C GLY A 268 22.43 7.40 0.65
N SER A 269 22.36 6.09 0.44
CA SER A 269 21.56 5.49 -0.60
C SER A 269 20.18 5.15 -0.07
N THR A 270 19.16 5.09 -0.93
CA THR A 270 17.83 4.51 -0.62
C THR A 270 17.82 2.99 -0.81
N ASN A 271 18.71 2.48 -1.68
CA ASN A 271 18.93 1.07 -1.98
C ASN A 271 20.45 0.80 -2.02
N PRO A 272 20.96 -0.24 -1.35
CA PRO A 272 22.38 -0.60 -1.38
C PRO A 272 23.01 -0.77 -2.78
N ALA A 273 22.20 -1.07 -3.80
CA ALA A 273 22.63 -1.21 -5.19
C ALA A 273 22.75 0.13 -5.96
N GLU A 274 22.22 1.22 -5.40
CA GLU A 274 22.12 2.54 -6.03
C GLU A 274 23.18 3.53 -5.53
N ALA A 275 23.38 4.60 -6.29
CA ALA A 275 24.31 5.66 -5.91
C ALA A 275 23.79 6.45 -4.70
N GLU A 276 24.72 6.94 -3.86
CA GLU A 276 24.34 7.80 -2.73
C GLU A 276 23.75 9.13 -3.23
N GLY A 277 22.65 9.54 -2.60
CA GLY A 277 22.03 10.84 -2.75
C GLY A 277 22.21 11.69 -1.49
N GLU A 278 22.00 13.00 -1.65
CA GLU A 278 21.98 13.94 -0.52
C GLU A 278 20.53 14.17 -0.08
N TYR A 279 20.23 13.76 1.15
CA TYR A 279 19.08 14.26 1.88
C TYR A 279 19.47 15.55 2.60
N LYS A 280 18.61 16.55 2.50
CA LYS A 280 18.77 17.81 3.22
C LYS A 280 17.44 18.48 3.50
N GLY A 281 17.43 19.31 4.52
CA GLY A 281 16.28 20.14 4.85
C GLY A 281 16.60 21.20 5.89
N ASP A 282 15.58 21.98 6.22
CA ASP A 282 15.67 23.10 7.13
C ASP A 282 14.37 23.27 7.95
N ALA A 283 14.32 24.32 8.77
CA ALA A 283 13.16 24.65 9.59
C ALA A 283 11.85 24.82 8.80
N SER A 284 11.92 25.17 7.52
CA SER A 284 10.77 25.36 6.64
C SER A 284 10.33 24.08 5.94
N THR A 285 11.27 23.19 5.58
CA THR A 285 10.93 21.93 4.88
C THR A 285 10.25 20.92 5.80
N LYS A 286 10.64 20.87 7.09
CA LYS A 286 10.13 19.90 8.08
C LYS A 286 10.23 18.44 7.61
N THR A 287 11.33 18.10 6.94
CA THR A 287 11.55 16.79 6.31
C THR A 287 12.32 15.79 7.19
N LEU A 288 12.26 15.99 8.51
CA LEU A 288 12.88 15.13 9.52
C LEU A 288 11.83 14.83 10.60
N ASN A 289 11.63 13.56 10.95
CA ASN A 289 10.72 13.17 12.03
C ASN A 289 11.29 12.00 12.84
N ILE A 290 10.80 11.85 14.07
CA ILE A 290 11.07 10.64 14.87
C ILE A 290 9.76 9.95 15.26
N ASP A 291 9.70 8.64 15.04
CA ASP A 291 8.51 7.83 15.26
C ASP A 291 8.69 6.91 16.48
N PRO A 292 7.80 6.96 17.48
CA PRO A 292 7.95 6.15 18.68
C PRO A 292 7.63 4.68 18.40
N LEU A 293 8.48 3.79 18.90
CA LEU A 293 8.32 2.35 18.77
C LEU A 293 7.13 1.83 19.59
N GLU A 294 7.02 2.29 20.83
CA GLU A 294 6.17 1.67 21.85
C GLU A 294 4.66 1.62 21.50
N PRO A 295 4.04 2.66 20.91
CA PRO A 295 2.63 2.60 20.50
C PRO A 295 2.32 1.54 19.44
N GLY A 296 3.32 1.12 18.64
CA GLY A 296 3.16 0.12 17.60
C GLY A 296 3.19 -1.33 18.10
N VAL A 297 3.63 -1.57 19.35
CA VAL A 297 3.83 -2.93 19.90
C VAL A 297 2.52 -3.64 20.21
N ALA A 298 1.50 -2.90 20.64
CA ALA A 298 0.19 -3.47 20.93
C ALA A 298 -0.58 -3.77 19.64
N LYS A 299 -1.64 -4.57 19.74
CA LYS A 299 -2.60 -4.74 18.65
C LYS A 299 -3.17 -3.39 18.24
N GLN A 300 -3.22 -3.17 16.94
CA GLN A 300 -3.69 -1.94 16.35
C GLN A 300 -5.19 -1.99 16.10
N PRO A 301 -5.89 -0.83 16.16
CA PRO A 301 -7.25 -0.72 15.67
C PRO A 301 -7.31 -1.16 14.20
N CYS A 302 -8.34 -1.91 13.82
CA CYS A 302 -8.58 -2.29 12.43
C CYS A 302 -9.30 -1.16 11.68
N PRO A 303 -8.64 -0.44 10.76
CA PRO A 303 -9.24 0.74 10.12
C PRO A 303 -10.30 0.38 9.06
N PHE A 304 -10.24 -0.84 8.52
CA PHE A 304 -11.11 -1.35 7.46
C PHE A 304 -12.19 -2.31 7.96
N CYS A 305 -12.17 -2.71 9.24
CA CYS A 305 -13.20 -3.59 9.79
C CYS A 305 -14.48 -2.80 10.03
N ALA A 306 -15.64 -3.37 9.66
CA ALA A 306 -16.91 -2.76 10.03
C ALA A 306 -17.03 -2.57 11.56
N PRO A 307 -17.68 -1.47 12.03
CA PRO A 307 -18.03 -1.34 13.43
C PRO A 307 -18.83 -2.58 13.88
N PRO A 308 -18.71 -3.02 15.14
CA PRO A 308 -19.52 -4.12 15.65
C PRO A 308 -21.01 -3.74 15.64
N GLN A 309 -21.66 -3.90 14.51
CA GLN A 309 -23.10 -3.96 14.38
C GLN A 309 -23.56 -5.28 15.00
N GLN A 310 -24.72 -5.25 15.67
CA GLN A 310 -25.39 -6.37 16.33
C GLN A 310 -25.70 -7.50 15.34
N SER A 311 -24.67 -8.23 14.93
CA SER A 311 -24.79 -9.46 14.17
C SER A 311 -25.40 -10.49 15.11
N ALA A 312 -26.72 -10.64 15.01
CA ALA A 312 -27.45 -11.76 15.56
C ALA A 312 -27.02 -13.05 14.82
N LYS A 313 -25.78 -13.48 15.08
CA LYS A 313 -25.14 -14.78 14.79
C LYS A 313 -23.64 -14.81 15.07
N ARG A 314 -23.00 -13.74 15.56
CA ARG A 314 -21.69 -13.85 16.21
C ARG A 314 -21.89 -14.34 17.64
N SER A 315 -21.56 -15.60 17.93
CA SER A 315 -21.65 -16.16 19.28
C SER A 315 -20.88 -15.28 20.28
N PRO A 316 -21.50 -14.85 21.39
CA PRO A 316 -20.83 -14.02 22.38
C PRO A 316 -19.95 -14.92 23.26
N MET A 317 -18.65 -15.01 22.94
CA MET A 317 -17.66 -15.45 23.91
C MET A 317 -16.75 -14.27 24.20
N GLY A 318 -17.07 -13.60 25.31
CA GLY A 318 -16.63 -12.25 25.60
C GLY A 318 -15.15 -12.14 25.89
N HIS A 319 -14.53 -11.11 25.32
CA HIS A 319 -13.58 -10.24 26.00
C HIS A 319 -14.07 -8.81 25.69
N THR A 320 -14.45 -8.07 26.73
CA THR A 320 -14.70 -6.63 26.63
C THR A 320 -13.39 -5.95 26.26
N ILE A 321 -13.14 -5.73 24.98
CA ILE A 321 -12.22 -4.69 24.55
C ILE A 321 -12.90 -3.39 24.97
N ALA A 322 -12.26 -2.67 25.89
CA ALA A 322 -12.69 -1.34 26.28
C ALA A 322 -12.87 -0.53 24.99
N THR A 323 -14.11 -0.09 24.75
CA THR A 323 -14.44 0.84 23.68
C THR A 323 -13.62 2.11 23.90
N VAL A 324 -12.51 2.23 23.18
CA VAL A 324 -11.82 3.50 23.03
C VAL A 324 -12.83 4.42 22.34
N ALA A 325 -13.21 5.47 23.05
CA ALA A 325 -14.22 6.41 22.63
C ALA A 325 -13.85 7.03 21.28
N SER A 326 -14.81 7.00 20.34
CA SER A 326 -14.93 7.94 19.21
C SER A 326 -13.62 8.43 18.59
N THR A 327 -12.82 7.53 18.04
CA THR A 327 -11.80 7.93 17.04
C THR A 327 -12.54 8.20 15.73
N THR A 328 -12.35 9.38 15.15
CA THR A 328 -12.77 9.64 13.76
C THR A 328 -12.26 8.50 12.89
N SER A 329 -13.16 7.79 12.21
CA SER A 329 -12.78 6.80 11.21
C SER A 329 -12.37 7.52 9.93
N TYR A 330 -11.46 6.90 9.16
CA TYR A 330 -10.96 7.45 7.91
C TYR A 330 -11.25 6.52 6.74
N GLU A 331 -11.37 7.14 5.57
CA GLU A 331 -11.14 6.58 4.25
C GLU A 331 -9.64 6.62 3.98
N ASP A 332 -8.98 5.47 3.78
CA ASP A 332 -7.64 5.36 3.19
C ASP A 332 -7.80 5.40 1.66
N ILE A 333 -7.28 6.44 1.03
CA ILE A 333 -7.34 6.67 -0.41
C ILE A 333 -5.90 6.67 -0.93
N TYR A 334 -5.63 5.82 -1.92
CA TYR A 334 -4.29 5.63 -2.46
C TYR A 334 -4.30 5.50 -3.98
N LEU A 335 -3.12 5.74 -4.57
CA LEU A 335 -2.79 5.42 -5.95
C LEU A 335 -1.65 4.42 -5.95
N ALA A 336 -1.78 3.34 -6.71
CA ALA A 336 -0.68 2.42 -6.97
C ALA A 336 -0.44 2.34 -8.48
N GLY A 337 0.72 2.85 -8.91
CA GLY A 337 1.18 2.87 -10.30
C GLY A 337 2.71 2.75 -10.37
N ASP A 338 3.30 3.13 -11.50
CA ASP A 338 4.75 3.27 -11.62
C ASP A 338 5.25 4.46 -10.81
N PRO A 339 6.21 4.28 -9.87
CA PRO A 339 6.63 5.34 -8.95
C PRO A 339 7.34 6.53 -9.61
N ASN A 340 7.68 6.45 -10.89
CA ASN A 340 8.32 7.50 -11.69
C ASN A 340 7.42 8.06 -12.80
N ASN A 341 6.29 7.40 -13.09
CA ASN A 341 5.41 7.73 -14.19
C ASN A 341 3.95 7.39 -13.83
N HIS A 342 3.44 8.05 -12.80
CA HIS A 342 2.06 7.89 -12.35
C HIS A 342 1.26 9.20 -12.47
N ALA A 343 -0.06 9.08 -12.37
CA ALA A 343 -1.00 10.18 -12.21
C ALA A 343 -0.89 10.82 -10.81
N HIS A 344 -1.57 11.94 -10.60
CA HIS A 344 -1.80 12.44 -9.25
C HIS A 344 -3.28 12.43 -8.89
N LEU A 345 -3.58 12.29 -7.60
CA LEU A 345 -4.96 12.35 -7.11
C LEU A 345 -5.33 13.77 -6.67
N LEU A 346 -6.56 14.15 -6.97
CA LEU A 346 -7.23 15.32 -6.38
C LEU A 346 -8.60 14.89 -5.84
N ILE A 347 -8.66 14.73 -4.52
CA ILE A 347 -9.87 14.40 -3.76
C ILE A 347 -10.65 15.68 -3.48
N THR A 348 -11.94 15.70 -3.80
CA THR A 348 -12.83 16.84 -3.56
C THR A 348 -14.07 16.36 -2.81
N ASP A 349 -14.44 17.03 -1.72
CA ASP A 349 -15.65 16.70 -0.98
C ASP A 349 -16.91 17.41 -1.50
N ASP A 350 -18.06 17.07 -0.92
CA ASP A 350 -19.38 17.63 -1.23
C ASP A 350 -19.50 19.15 -1.02
N LYS A 351 -18.53 19.79 -0.35
CA LYS A 351 -18.45 21.24 -0.14
C LYS A 351 -17.43 21.90 -1.07
N GLY A 352 -16.80 21.14 -1.97
CA GLY A 352 -15.80 21.62 -2.92
C GLY A 352 -14.42 21.87 -2.31
N ARG A 353 -14.15 21.35 -1.10
CA ARG A 353 -12.82 21.42 -0.47
C ARG A 353 -11.95 20.31 -1.03
N ARG A 354 -10.67 20.58 -1.22
CA ARG A 354 -9.75 19.71 -1.96
C ARG A 354 -8.62 19.15 -1.11
N LEU A 355 -8.14 17.97 -1.47
CA LEU A 355 -6.96 17.30 -0.91
C LEU A 355 -6.18 16.62 -2.05
N GLY A 356 -4.86 16.77 -2.09
CA GLY A 356 -4.01 16.22 -3.13
C GLY A 356 -3.50 17.27 -4.12
N TYR A 357 -3.19 16.88 -5.34
CA TYR A 357 -2.52 17.74 -6.32
C TYR A 357 -3.50 18.45 -7.26
N ALA A 358 -3.61 19.76 -7.10
CA ALA A 358 -4.27 20.64 -8.05
C ALA A 358 -3.25 21.10 -9.11
N GLY A 359 -3.04 20.26 -10.13
CA GLY A 359 -1.91 20.41 -11.05
C GLY A 359 -0.60 20.12 -10.33
N SER A 360 0.38 21.03 -10.39
CA SER A 360 1.64 20.86 -9.66
C SER A 360 1.59 21.35 -8.19
N THR A 361 0.44 21.85 -7.73
CA THR A 361 0.30 22.42 -6.38
C THR A 361 -0.45 21.45 -5.47
N PHE A 362 0.20 21.05 -4.39
CA PHE A 362 -0.46 20.27 -3.34
C PHE A 362 -1.41 21.16 -2.50
N VAL A 363 -2.62 20.69 -2.24
CA VAL A 363 -3.64 21.35 -1.42
C VAL A 363 -4.17 20.41 -0.34
N ASN A 364 -4.50 20.95 0.83
CA ASN A 364 -5.17 20.23 1.92
C ASN A 364 -6.18 21.16 2.60
N GLU A 365 -7.42 21.13 2.13
CA GLU A 365 -8.53 22.01 2.51
C GLU A 365 -9.65 21.25 3.25
N ILE A 366 -9.62 19.92 3.26
CA ILE A 366 -10.62 19.06 3.89
C ILE A 366 -10.32 18.97 5.41
N PRO A 367 -11.18 19.49 6.29
CA PRO A 367 -10.93 19.48 7.73
C PRO A 367 -10.85 18.08 8.30
N GLY A 368 -9.82 17.85 9.10
CA GLY A 368 -9.56 16.55 9.70
C GLY A 368 -8.86 15.57 8.76
N ALA A 369 -8.68 15.89 7.48
CA ALA A 369 -7.92 15.04 6.58
C ALA A 369 -6.43 15.00 6.97
N ARG A 370 -5.80 13.85 6.73
CA ARG A 370 -4.38 13.59 6.95
C ARG A 370 -3.75 13.09 5.65
N VAL A 371 -2.46 13.34 5.51
CA VAL A 371 -1.64 12.90 4.38
C VAL A 371 -0.43 12.19 4.96
N ASP A 372 -0.18 10.98 4.51
CA ASP A 372 1.03 10.24 4.87
C ASP A 372 1.93 10.10 3.67
N TYR A 373 3.19 10.50 3.88
CA TYR A 373 4.26 10.30 2.92
C TYR A 373 4.99 9.03 3.33
N PRO A 374 4.92 7.95 2.52
CA PRO A 374 5.55 6.71 2.90
C PRO A 374 7.08 6.85 2.89
N LYS A 375 7.75 6.17 3.81
CA LYS A 375 9.23 6.18 3.91
C LYS A 375 9.80 5.17 2.93
N LEU A 376 9.71 5.49 1.65
CA LEU A 376 10.05 4.62 0.53
C LEU A 376 10.97 5.32 -0.47
N GLY A 377 11.69 4.51 -1.23
CA GLY A 377 12.43 4.92 -2.42
C GLY A 377 13.42 3.84 -2.84
N LYS A 378 13.50 3.52 -4.13
CA LYS A 378 14.51 2.62 -4.68
C LYS A 378 15.78 3.37 -5.06
N ASP A 379 15.68 4.45 -5.83
CA ASP A 379 16.84 5.04 -6.51
C ASP A 379 16.93 6.58 -6.44
N PHE A 380 16.30 7.20 -5.43
CA PHE A 380 16.14 8.66 -5.27
C PHE A 380 15.37 9.40 -6.39
N THR A 381 15.08 8.75 -7.52
CA THR A 381 14.34 9.35 -8.64
C THR A 381 12.84 9.18 -8.52
N GLU A 382 12.41 8.14 -7.80
CA GLU A 382 11.01 7.84 -7.48
C GLU A 382 10.31 9.03 -6.79
N ALA A 383 9.01 9.12 -7.07
CA ALA A 383 8.13 10.20 -6.63
C ALA A 383 6.72 9.73 -6.24
N GLU A 384 6.63 8.65 -5.48
CA GLU A 384 5.38 8.00 -5.05
C GLU A 384 4.27 8.98 -4.64
N GLU A 385 3.04 8.67 -5.06
CA GLU A 385 1.85 9.38 -4.60
C GLU A 385 1.68 9.16 -3.08
N PRO A 386 1.41 10.23 -2.30
CA PRO A 386 1.14 10.07 -0.88
C PRO A 386 -0.20 9.37 -0.62
N GLU A 387 -0.34 8.82 0.57
CA GLU A 387 -1.59 8.22 1.03
C GLU A 387 -2.48 9.28 1.69
N TYR A 388 -3.77 9.27 1.38
CA TYR A 388 -4.72 10.27 1.83
C TYR A 388 -5.73 9.66 2.79
N PHE A 389 -5.92 10.29 3.95
CA PHE A 389 -6.91 9.87 4.94
C PHE A 389 -7.99 10.93 5.07
N VAL A 390 -9.22 10.61 4.67
CA VAL A 390 -10.37 11.53 4.72
C VAL A 390 -11.39 11.05 5.75
N PRO A 391 -11.95 11.88 6.63
CA PRO A 391 -12.98 11.43 7.58
C PRO A 391 -14.17 10.76 6.88
N THR A 392 -14.59 9.60 7.41
CA THR A 392 -15.72 8.84 6.85
C THR A 392 -17.04 9.62 6.88
N GLY A 393 -18.02 9.19 6.08
CA GLY A 393 -19.33 9.84 5.98
C GLY A 393 -19.32 11.08 5.09
N THR A 394 -18.26 11.29 4.31
CA THR A 394 -18.11 12.37 3.34
C THR A 394 -18.31 11.79 1.94
N ALA A 395 -19.15 12.41 1.11
CA ALA A 395 -19.19 12.07 -0.32
C ALA A 395 -17.97 12.68 -1.01
N LEU A 396 -17.32 11.92 -1.89
CA LEU A 396 -16.05 12.28 -2.50
C LEU A 396 -16.11 12.16 -4.02
N THR A 397 -15.44 13.07 -4.70
CA THR A 397 -15.02 12.93 -6.09
C THR A 397 -13.50 12.94 -6.12
N ILE A 398 -12.91 11.89 -6.67
CA ILE A 398 -11.47 11.72 -6.78
C ILE A 398 -11.13 11.81 -8.26
N THR A 399 -10.39 12.86 -8.61
CA THR A 399 -9.86 13.05 -9.97
C THR A 399 -8.51 12.37 -10.06
N VAL A 400 -8.32 11.57 -11.10
CA VAL A 400 -7.04 10.93 -11.45
C VAL A 400 -6.44 11.76 -12.58
N ASP A 401 -5.44 12.57 -12.26
CA ASP A 401 -4.83 13.50 -13.20
C ASP A 401 -3.59 12.89 -13.86
N GLY A 402 -3.77 12.33 -15.05
CA GLY A 402 -2.69 11.78 -15.88
C GLY A 402 -1.83 12.83 -16.58
N SER A 403 -1.99 14.13 -16.31
CA SER A 403 -1.14 15.17 -16.92
C SER A 403 0.38 14.96 -16.76
N PRO A 404 0.89 14.39 -15.65
CA PRO A 404 2.32 14.11 -15.49
C PRO A 404 2.81 12.89 -16.27
N ILE A 405 1.91 11.98 -16.68
CA ILE A 405 2.24 10.73 -17.35
C ILE A 405 2.79 11.03 -18.76
N LYS A 406 3.90 10.37 -19.13
CA LYS A 406 4.57 10.59 -20.42
C LYS A 406 3.88 9.91 -21.60
N ASP A 407 3.53 8.63 -21.42
CA ASP A 407 2.89 7.79 -22.44
C ASP A 407 1.54 7.28 -21.90
N SER A 408 1.62 6.24 -21.06
CA SER A 408 0.50 5.69 -20.31
C SER A 408 1.04 4.91 -19.12
N ASP A 409 0.22 4.77 -18.08
CA ASP A 409 0.52 3.88 -16.97
C ASP A 409 -0.73 3.14 -16.48
N SER A 410 -0.53 1.98 -15.87
CA SER A 410 -1.61 1.23 -15.21
C SER A 410 -1.74 1.72 -13.78
N GLU A 411 -2.85 2.39 -13.50
CA GLU A 411 -3.15 2.99 -12.21
C GLU A 411 -4.22 2.16 -11.50
N GLU A 412 -3.93 1.75 -10.27
CA GLU A 412 -4.93 1.24 -9.33
C GLU A 412 -5.26 2.36 -8.35
N ILE A 413 -6.50 2.84 -8.36
CA ILE A 413 -6.96 3.81 -7.37
C ILE A 413 -7.89 3.10 -6.39
N GLY A 414 -7.52 3.10 -5.12
CA GLY A 414 -8.27 2.42 -4.09
C GLY A 414 -8.79 3.36 -3.02
N LEU A 415 -9.91 2.97 -2.42
CA LEU A 415 -10.51 3.55 -1.24
C LEU A 415 -10.87 2.41 -0.29
N ILE A 416 -10.25 2.39 0.89
CA ILE A 416 -10.45 1.38 1.92
C ILE A 416 -11.00 2.08 3.16
N GLY A 417 -12.06 1.56 3.76
CA GLY A 417 -12.46 2.01 5.09
C GLY A 417 -13.41 1.04 5.77
N PRO A 418 -14.11 1.45 6.84
CA PRO A 418 -14.81 0.50 7.69
C PRO A 418 -15.89 -0.32 6.97
N GLY A 419 -15.59 -1.57 6.70
CA GLY A 419 -16.48 -2.60 6.18
C GLY A 419 -16.57 -2.70 4.66
N ASP A 420 -15.97 -1.77 3.92
CA ASP A 420 -16.05 -1.73 2.47
C ASP A 420 -14.71 -1.25 1.87
N ASP A 421 -14.35 -1.85 0.74
CA ASP A 421 -13.25 -1.43 -0.11
C ASP A 421 -13.72 -1.25 -1.55
N LEU A 422 -13.10 -0.31 -2.25
CA LEU A 422 -13.41 0.04 -3.62
C LEU A 422 -12.11 0.26 -4.35
N PHE A 423 -11.99 -0.24 -5.58
CA PHE A 423 -10.91 0.20 -6.44
C PHE A 423 -11.30 0.26 -7.90
N VAL A 424 -10.52 1.03 -8.64
CA VAL A 424 -10.56 1.09 -10.09
C VAL A 424 -9.14 0.86 -10.60
N ASP A 425 -8.97 -0.19 -11.39
CA ASP A 425 -7.78 -0.38 -12.21
C ASP A 425 -8.04 0.18 -13.61
N VAL A 426 -7.19 1.08 -14.08
CA VAL A 426 -7.32 1.66 -15.42
C VAL A 426 -5.97 2.06 -15.98
N THR A 427 -5.81 1.95 -17.30
CA THR A 427 -4.67 2.53 -17.99
C THR A 427 -4.93 4.01 -18.30
N ILE A 428 -4.23 4.91 -17.62
CA ILE A 428 -4.31 6.36 -17.84
C ILE A 428 -3.23 6.78 -18.82
N GLY A 429 -3.60 7.48 -19.89
CA GLY A 429 -2.64 8.09 -20.81
C GLY A 429 -2.27 9.53 -20.43
N GLY A 430 -1.13 10.00 -20.94
CA GLY A 430 -0.64 11.35 -20.69
C GLY A 430 -1.65 12.45 -21.05
N GLY A 431 -1.98 13.30 -20.08
CA GLY A 431 -2.94 14.41 -20.24
C GLY A 431 -4.41 14.03 -20.13
N HIS A 432 -4.75 12.76 -19.95
CA HIS A 432 -6.12 12.33 -19.66
C HIS A 432 -6.45 12.50 -18.18
N LYS A 433 -7.74 12.71 -17.90
CA LYS A 433 -8.25 12.83 -16.54
C LYS A 433 -9.52 12.03 -16.39
N ASP A 434 -9.48 11.13 -15.42
CA ASP A 434 -10.62 10.33 -15.06
C ASP A 434 -11.15 10.81 -13.71
N ALA A 435 -12.39 10.48 -13.41
CA ALA A 435 -12.97 10.82 -12.12
C ALA A 435 -13.83 9.69 -11.63
N PHE A 436 -13.62 9.27 -10.38
CA PHE A 436 -14.53 8.39 -9.70
C PHE A 436 -15.13 9.10 -8.50
N SER A 437 -16.39 8.85 -8.21
CA SER A 437 -17.11 9.48 -7.10
C SER A 437 -17.83 8.46 -6.27
N VAL A 438 -17.75 8.60 -4.95
CA VAL A 438 -18.40 7.72 -3.98
C VAL A 438 -19.36 8.56 -3.15
N ASN A 439 -20.55 8.02 -2.88
CA ASN A 439 -21.47 8.66 -1.95
C ASN A 439 -21.05 8.38 -0.48
N SER A 440 -21.60 9.14 0.46
CA SER A 440 -21.17 9.11 1.87
C SER A 440 -21.34 7.76 2.59
N ASP A 441 -22.22 6.88 2.10
CA ASP A 441 -22.44 5.53 2.65
C ASP A 441 -21.76 4.42 1.81
N ARG A 442 -21.03 4.82 0.78
CA ARG A 442 -20.28 3.98 -0.16
C ARG A 442 -21.10 2.89 -0.82
N THR A 443 -22.41 3.07 -0.96
CA THR A 443 -23.25 2.12 -1.72
C THR A 443 -23.33 2.47 -3.20
N ASN A 444 -22.88 3.66 -3.60
CA ASN A 444 -22.90 4.11 -4.98
C ASN A 444 -21.53 4.65 -5.39
N LEU A 445 -21.04 4.14 -6.50
CA LEU A 445 -19.87 4.61 -7.21
C LEU A 445 -20.30 5.11 -8.58
N THR A 446 -19.68 6.19 -9.07
CA THR A 446 -19.66 6.50 -10.49
C THR A 446 -18.24 6.60 -10.97
N TYR A 447 -17.96 6.02 -12.13
CA TYR A 447 -16.70 6.14 -12.82
C TYR A 447 -16.91 6.90 -14.13
N LYS A 448 -16.21 8.01 -14.29
CA LYS A 448 -16.22 8.87 -15.47
C LYS A 448 -14.86 8.79 -16.16
N SER A 449 -14.92 8.33 -17.39
CA SER A 449 -13.78 8.15 -18.25
C SER A 449 -13.36 9.45 -18.94
N GLY A 450 -12.06 9.68 -19.05
CA GLY A 450 -11.44 10.78 -19.78
C GLY A 450 -11.08 10.44 -21.23
N ALA A 451 -10.93 9.16 -21.57
CA ALA A 451 -10.54 8.67 -22.89
C ALA A 451 -11.19 7.31 -23.21
N ASP A 452 -11.04 6.79 -24.43
CA ASP A 452 -11.53 5.42 -24.68
C ASP A 452 -10.70 4.41 -23.86
N GLU A 453 -11.33 3.73 -22.90
CA GLU A 453 -10.62 2.91 -21.92
C GLU A 453 -11.40 1.65 -21.49
N LYS A 454 -10.76 0.82 -20.68
CA LYS A 454 -11.29 -0.46 -20.19
C LYS A 454 -11.01 -0.60 -18.70
N PRO A 455 -11.75 0.11 -17.85
CA PRO A 455 -11.50 0.07 -16.42
C PRO A 455 -11.94 -1.28 -15.86
N SER A 456 -11.30 -1.72 -14.79
CA SER A 456 -11.79 -2.80 -13.93
C SER A 456 -12.23 -2.17 -12.62
N ILE A 457 -13.53 -2.21 -12.35
CA ILE A 457 -14.12 -1.56 -11.19
C ILE A 457 -14.48 -2.64 -10.17
N GLN A 458 -13.85 -2.61 -9.00
CA GLN A 458 -14.11 -3.57 -7.93
C GLN A 458 -14.78 -2.93 -6.71
N PHE A 459 -15.65 -3.70 -6.08
CA PHE A 459 -16.30 -3.39 -4.82
C PHE A 459 -16.23 -4.59 -3.87
N GLY A 460 -15.58 -4.43 -2.72
CA GLY A 460 -15.56 -5.39 -1.61
C GLY A 460 -16.42 -4.92 -0.43
N SER A 461 -17.08 -5.85 0.25
CA SER A 461 -17.94 -5.58 1.41
C SER A 461 -17.94 -6.72 2.41
N ASP A 462 -17.94 -6.40 3.71
CA ASP A 462 -18.06 -7.35 4.84
C ASP A 462 -19.47 -7.35 5.50
N ARG A 463 -20.50 -6.90 4.79
CA ARG A 463 -21.84 -6.63 5.36
C ARG A 463 -22.64 -7.90 5.73
N ALA A 464 -22.89 -8.03 7.04
CA ALA A 464 -23.94 -8.72 7.80
C ALA A 464 -24.34 -10.21 7.55
N SER A 465 -24.04 -10.84 6.40
CA SER A 465 -24.30 -12.29 6.27
C SER A 465 -23.33 -13.08 5.38
N SER A 466 -22.58 -12.42 4.52
CA SER A 466 -21.49 -12.99 3.73
C SER A 466 -20.61 -11.86 3.20
N ASP A 467 -19.33 -12.12 3.06
CA ASP A 467 -18.42 -11.14 2.46
C ASP A 467 -18.46 -11.31 0.95
N PHE A 468 -18.56 -10.20 0.22
CA PHE A 468 -18.63 -10.20 -1.24
C PHE A 468 -17.56 -9.30 -1.84
N GLU A 469 -17.10 -9.69 -3.01
CA GLU A 469 -16.25 -8.89 -3.87
C GLU A 469 -16.83 -8.97 -5.29
N PHE A 470 -17.12 -7.82 -5.89
CA PHE A 470 -17.66 -7.71 -7.24
C PHE A 470 -16.65 -7.00 -8.12
N THR A 471 -16.29 -7.58 -9.25
CA THR A 471 -15.53 -6.89 -10.30
C THR A 471 -16.42 -6.72 -11.52
N VAL A 472 -16.50 -5.50 -12.05
CA VAL A 472 -17.24 -5.14 -13.25
C VAL A 472 -16.28 -4.50 -14.26
N ASN A 473 -16.17 -5.11 -15.43
CA ASN A 473 -15.27 -4.70 -16.50
C ASN A 473 -16.07 -4.33 -17.76
N PRO A 474 -16.27 -3.03 -18.04
CA PRO A 474 -16.79 -2.58 -19.33
C PRO A 474 -15.84 -2.98 -20.46
N SER A 475 -16.37 -3.41 -21.61
CA SER A 475 -15.56 -3.95 -22.70
C SER A 475 -14.86 -2.86 -23.51
N ALA A 476 -15.47 -1.68 -23.59
CA ALA A 476 -14.95 -0.47 -24.23
C ALA A 476 -15.75 0.75 -23.76
N LEU A 477 -15.32 1.39 -22.68
CA LEU A 477 -15.94 2.61 -22.20
C LEU A 477 -15.44 3.79 -23.04
N ALA A 478 -16.33 4.45 -23.78
CA ALA A 478 -15.96 5.59 -24.60
C ALA A 478 -15.59 6.80 -23.75
N GLY A 479 -14.63 7.60 -24.21
CA GLY A 479 -14.19 8.81 -23.51
C GLY A 479 -15.35 9.77 -23.22
N GLY A 480 -15.40 10.27 -21.99
CA GLY A 480 -16.47 11.15 -21.49
C GLY A 480 -17.72 10.42 -21.00
N SER A 481 -17.80 9.09 -21.14
CA SER A 481 -18.89 8.29 -20.59
C SER A 481 -18.83 8.23 -19.07
N THR A 482 -19.97 7.97 -18.44
CA THR A 482 -20.03 7.68 -17.00
C THR A 482 -20.81 6.40 -16.78
N VAL A 483 -20.21 5.46 -16.06
CA VAL A 483 -20.87 4.24 -15.57
C VAL A 483 -21.06 4.35 -14.06
N GLY A 484 -22.26 4.06 -13.58
CA GLY A 484 -22.57 3.96 -12.17
C GLY A 484 -22.62 2.50 -11.72
N LEU A 485 -22.13 2.22 -10.52
CA LEU A 485 -22.36 0.96 -9.82
C LEU A 485 -23.05 1.25 -8.49
N SER A 486 -24.08 0.48 -8.17
CA SER A 486 -24.73 0.56 -6.85
C SER A 486 -24.83 -0.82 -6.22
N LEU A 487 -24.42 -0.94 -4.96
CA LEU A 487 -24.53 -2.17 -4.19
C LEU A 487 -25.57 -2.02 -3.07
N SER A 488 -26.44 -3.03 -2.97
CA SER A 488 -27.34 -3.27 -1.85
C SER A 488 -27.17 -4.70 -1.39
N ASP A 489 -27.70 -5.08 -0.22
CA ASP A 489 -27.64 -6.44 0.34
C ASP A 489 -28.15 -7.55 -0.59
N ALA A 490 -28.90 -7.20 -1.64
CA ALA A 490 -29.49 -8.17 -2.55
C ALA A 490 -29.14 -7.98 -4.02
N ASN A 491 -28.67 -6.78 -4.40
CA ASN A 491 -28.50 -6.43 -5.80
C ASN A 491 -27.22 -5.63 -6.05
N LEU A 492 -26.53 -6.00 -7.13
CA LEU A 492 -25.56 -5.16 -7.83
C LEU A 492 -26.30 -4.52 -9.00
N SER A 493 -26.26 -3.19 -9.14
CA SER A 493 -26.80 -2.52 -10.32
C SER A 493 -25.71 -1.78 -11.09
N ILE A 494 -25.79 -1.85 -12.41
CA ILE A 494 -24.95 -1.13 -13.37
C ILE A 494 -25.82 -0.07 -14.04
N ASP A 495 -25.41 1.18 -13.94
CA ASP A 495 -26.06 2.34 -14.57
C ASP A 495 -25.22 2.80 -15.77
N ALA A 496 -25.75 2.55 -16.98
CA ALA A 496 -25.16 2.97 -18.24
C ALA A 496 -25.94 4.15 -18.86
N SER A 497 -26.67 4.91 -18.04
CA SER A 497 -27.51 6.04 -18.50
C SER A 497 -26.70 7.13 -19.20
N ALA A 498 -25.43 7.28 -18.83
CA ALA A 498 -24.48 8.23 -19.41
C ALA A 498 -23.40 7.55 -20.28
N VAL A 499 -23.69 6.37 -20.83
CA VAL A 499 -22.83 5.65 -21.79
C VAL A 499 -23.44 5.75 -23.20
N PRO A 500 -22.67 6.14 -24.23
CA PRO A 500 -23.15 6.22 -25.60
C PRO A 500 -23.19 4.82 -26.23
N GLY A 501 -24.38 4.41 -26.68
CA GLY A 501 -24.54 3.11 -27.32
C GLY A 501 -24.41 1.94 -26.34
N ASN A 502 -24.43 0.73 -26.87
CA ASN A 502 -24.40 -0.48 -26.04
C ASN A 502 -22.96 -0.83 -25.67
N ASP A 503 -22.75 -1.27 -24.43
CA ASP A 503 -21.49 -1.89 -24.00
C ASP A 503 -21.76 -3.27 -23.41
N ALA A 504 -20.74 -4.12 -23.45
CA ALA A 504 -20.71 -5.41 -22.81
C ALA A 504 -19.93 -5.32 -21.50
N TYR A 505 -20.44 -5.97 -20.46
CA TYR A 505 -19.86 -5.97 -19.14
C TYR A 505 -19.49 -7.39 -18.74
N ASP A 506 -18.23 -7.59 -18.39
CA ASP A 506 -17.76 -8.81 -17.76
C ASP A 506 -17.87 -8.65 -16.24
N ILE A 507 -18.44 -9.65 -15.58
CA ILE A 507 -18.80 -9.60 -14.17
C ILE A 507 -18.16 -10.80 -13.48
N GLN A 508 -17.45 -10.52 -12.39
CA GLN A 508 -17.00 -11.51 -11.44
C GLN A 508 -17.60 -11.18 -10.08
N MET A 509 -18.09 -12.20 -9.38
CA MET A 509 -18.49 -12.09 -7.99
C MET A 509 -17.79 -13.19 -7.21
N LYS A 510 -17.10 -12.82 -6.13
CA LYS A 510 -16.58 -13.73 -5.12
C LYS A 510 -17.45 -13.59 -3.87
N ARG A 511 -17.82 -14.71 -3.26
CA ARG A 511 -18.52 -14.78 -1.98
C ARG A 511 -17.73 -15.67 -1.03
N LEU A 512 -17.48 -15.18 0.17
CA LEU A 512 -17.05 -16.01 1.28
C LEU A 512 -18.29 -16.60 1.95
N ASP A 513 -18.42 -17.93 1.92
CA ASP A 513 -19.49 -18.62 2.64
C ASP A 513 -19.24 -18.63 4.16
N ALA A 514 -20.23 -19.05 4.94
CA ALA A 514 -20.13 -19.10 6.40
C ALA A 514 -19.07 -20.09 6.94
N ASN A 515 -18.48 -20.91 6.08
CA ASN A 515 -17.39 -21.83 6.41
C ASN A 515 -16.03 -21.32 5.90
N GLY A 516 -15.97 -20.12 5.33
CA GLY A 516 -14.76 -19.52 4.77
C GLY A 516 -14.36 -20.07 3.39
N ASN A 517 -15.27 -20.75 2.67
CA ASN A 517 -15.00 -21.19 1.30
C ASN A 517 -15.23 -20.05 0.30
N ASP A 518 -14.30 -19.93 -0.66
CA ASP A 518 -14.43 -19.05 -1.82
C ASP A 518 -15.40 -19.65 -2.84
N LEU A 519 -16.56 -19.01 -3.01
CA LEU A 519 -17.44 -19.24 -4.14
C LEU A 519 -17.19 -18.15 -5.18
N VAL A 520 -16.96 -18.53 -6.43
CA VAL A 520 -16.72 -17.58 -7.53
C VAL A 520 -17.75 -17.79 -8.63
N PHE A 521 -18.39 -16.70 -9.05
CA PHE A 521 -19.25 -16.60 -10.22
C PHE A 521 -18.56 -15.73 -11.27
N LYS A 522 -18.56 -16.16 -12.53
CA LYS A 522 -18.07 -15.35 -13.66
C LYS A 522 -19.07 -15.33 -14.79
N HIS A 523 -19.25 -14.17 -15.41
CA HIS A 523 -20.07 -14.03 -16.61
C HIS A 523 -19.48 -12.96 -17.52
N SER A 524 -19.17 -13.32 -18.76
CA SER A 524 -18.73 -12.36 -19.78
C SER A 524 -19.86 -11.99 -20.72
N GLY A 525 -19.88 -10.71 -21.12
CA GLY A 525 -20.74 -10.22 -22.20
C GLY A 525 -22.17 -9.81 -21.81
N LEU A 526 -22.43 -9.42 -20.56
CA LEU A 526 -23.73 -8.82 -20.21
C LEU A 526 -23.89 -7.52 -21.00
N THR A 527 -24.81 -7.49 -21.97
CA THR A 527 -25.04 -6.30 -22.78
C THR A 527 -25.98 -5.35 -22.06
N VAL A 528 -25.50 -4.15 -21.72
CA VAL A 528 -26.34 -3.06 -21.19
C VAL A 528 -26.46 -1.99 -22.27
N PRO A 529 -27.68 -1.69 -22.77
CA PRO A 529 -27.86 -0.63 -23.73
C PRO A 529 -27.53 0.73 -23.13
N GLY A 530 -26.92 1.62 -23.93
CA GLY A 530 -26.69 3.00 -23.53
C GLY A 530 -28.00 3.71 -23.19
N GLY A 531 -27.98 4.53 -22.13
CA GLY A 531 -29.21 5.10 -21.57
C GLY A 531 -29.98 4.13 -20.67
N GLY A 532 -29.47 2.91 -20.44
CA GLY A 532 -30.12 1.85 -19.69
C GLY A 532 -29.44 1.48 -18.37
N THR A 533 -30.01 0.51 -17.67
CA THR A 533 -29.49 -0.05 -16.43
C THR A 533 -29.59 -1.57 -16.44
N ALA A 534 -28.75 -2.25 -15.66
CA ALA A 534 -28.85 -3.66 -15.36
C ALA A 534 -28.83 -3.88 -13.85
N GLN A 535 -29.59 -4.87 -13.37
CA GLN A 535 -29.66 -5.24 -11.95
C GLN A 535 -29.52 -6.74 -11.80
N LEU A 536 -28.50 -7.17 -11.07
CA LEU A 536 -28.17 -8.56 -10.77
C LEU A 536 -28.61 -8.88 -9.34
N GLY A 537 -29.53 -9.82 -9.19
CA GLY A 537 -30.06 -10.25 -7.88
C GLY A 537 -29.26 -11.40 -7.29
N TYR A 538 -28.19 -11.09 -6.54
CA TYR A 538 -27.23 -12.10 -6.06
C TYR A 538 -27.57 -12.69 -4.68
N ALA A 539 -28.55 -12.14 -3.95
CA ALA A 539 -28.84 -12.50 -2.56
C ALA A 539 -29.02 -14.02 -2.32
N SER A 540 -29.62 -14.71 -3.29
CA SER A 540 -29.92 -16.14 -3.22
C SER A 540 -28.83 -17.03 -3.79
N TRP A 541 -27.73 -16.48 -4.29
CA TRP A 541 -26.65 -17.25 -4.91
C TRP A 541 -25.69 -17.78 -3.85
N ASP A 542 -25.78 -19.07 -3.50
CA ASP A 542 -24.99 -19.70 -2.43
C ASP A 542 -24.22 -20.97 -2.87
N HIS A 543 -24.28 -21.34 -4.15
CA HIS A 543 -23.52 -22.46 -4.70
C HIS A 543 -22.86 -22.12 -6.05
N ALA A 544 -21.63 -22.60 -6.25
CA ALA A 544 -20.92 -22.44 -7.51
C ALA A 544 -21.64 -23.16 -8.67
N GLY A 545 -21.79 -22.49 -9.81
CA GLY A 545 -22.52 -22.98 -10.99
C GLY A 545 -23.99 -22.58 -11.07
N ASP A 546 -24.57 -22.03 -10.00
CA ASP A 546 -25.93 -21.50 -10.04
C ASP A 546 -26.00 -20.21 -10.87
N SER A 547 -27.15 -19.99 -11.53
CA SER A 547 -27.38 -18.77 -12.30
C SER A 547 -27.84 -17.61 -11.43
N ILE A 548 -27.56 -16.39 -11.88
CA ILE A 548 -27.99 -15.16 -11.20
C ILE A 548 -29.05 -14.45 -12.05
N PRO A 549 -30.23 -14.12 -11.50
CA PRO A 549 -31.23 -13.33 -12.22
C PRO A 549 -30.69 -11.95 -12.56
N VAL A 550 -30.92 -11.51 -13.80
CA VAL A 550 -30.62 -10.14 -14.23
C VAL A 550 -31.86 -9.48 -14.83
N THR A 551 -32.05 -8.20 -14.52
CA THR A 551 -33.06 -7.35 -15.16
C THR A 551 -32.35 -6.20 -15.87
N VAL A 552 -32.58 -6.04 -17.17
CA VAL A 552 -32.04 -4.94 -17.98
C VAL A 552 -33.18 -4.00 -18.37
N GLN A 553 -33.02 -2.70 -18.14
CA GLN A 553 -33.98 -1.67 -18.51
C GLN A 553 -33.36 -0.68 -19.49
N SER A 554 -34.04 -0.39 -20.60
CA SER A 554 -33.63 0.66 -21.53
C SER A 554 -34.80 1.12 -22.40
N GLY A 555 -34.92 2.43 -22.64
CA GLY A 555 -35.96 2.98 -23.52
C GLY A 555 -37.41 2.62 -23.12
N GLY A 556 -37.66 2.41 -21.82
CA GLY A 556 -38.96 1.97 -21.29
C GLY A 556 -39.28 0.49 -21.53
N GLN A 557 -38.34 -0.30 -22.04
CA GLN A 557 -38.42 -1.76 -22.11
C GLN A 557 -37.68 -2.40 -20.94
N THR A 558 -38.20 -3.54 -20.47
CA THR A 558 -37.58 -4.36 -19.42
C THR A 558 -37.38 -5.77 -19.94
N THR A 559 -36.15 -6.27 -19.87
CA THR A 559 -35.77 -7.64 -20.19
C THR A 559 -35.33 -8.35 -18.92
N GLN A 560 -35.74 -9.60 -18.73
CA GLN A 560 -35.30 -10.44 -17.63
C GLN A 560 -34.60 -11.67 -18.19
N ASP A 561 -33.46 -12.04 -17.60
CA ASP A 561 -32.65 -13.19 -18.01
C ASP A 561 -31.99 -13.86 -16.79
N GLN A 562 -31.27 -14.96 -17.04
CA GLN A 562 -30.45 -15.69 -16.07
C GLN A 562 -29.00 -15.73 -16.55
N LEU A 563 -28.09 -15.14 -15.79
CA LEU A 563 -26.66 -15.20 -16.08
C LEU A 563 -26.11 -16.53 -15.60
N SER A 564 -25.66 -17.37 -16.53
CA SER A 564 -24.97 -18.61 -16.22
C SER A 564 -23.51 -18.35 -15.84
N ASP A 565 -22.99 -19.13 -14.90
CA ASP A 565 -21.58 -19.17 -14.53
C ASP A 565 -20.72 -19.73 -15.67
N GLN A 566 -19.78 -18.93 -16.15
CA GLN A 566 -18.84 -19.24 -17.22
C GLN A 566 -17.47 -19.56 -16.58
N ARG A 567 -17.29 -20.83 -16.23
CA ARG A 567 -16.03 -21.33 -15.63
C ARG A 567 -14.92 -21.56 -16.64
#